data_AF-A0A227J722-F1
#
_entry.id   AF-A0A227J722-F1
#
_cell.length_a   1.000
_cell.length_b   1.000
_cell.length_c   1.000
_cell.angle_alpha   90.00
_cell.angle_beta   90.00
_cell.angle_gamma   90.00
#
_symmetry.space_group_name_H-M   'P 1'
#
loop_
_entity.id
_entity.type
_entity.pdbx_description
1 polymer ?
#
loop_
_entity_poly.entity_id
_entity_poly.type
_entity_poly.pdbx_seq_one_letter_code
_entity_poly.pdbx_strand_id
1 'polypeptide(L)'
;SCGGTRLRLEARNVFIADTTLPEIVELSIADALTFFQTLKLEGQRAQIAEKVMKEINDRLQFLVNVGLNYLNLSRSAETLSGGEAQRIRLASQIGAGLVGVMYVLDEPSIGLHQRDNE
;
A
#
# COMPACT_ATOMS: atom_id res chain seq x y z
N SER A 1 -1.16 -27.07 -4.91
CA SER A 1 -0.81 -26.26 -3.71
C SER A 1 -0.63 -24.81 -4.13
N CYS A 2 -1.07 -23.83 -3.31
CA CYS A 2 -1.04 -22.39 -3.63
C CYS A 2 0.31 -21.72 -3.34
N GLY A 3 1.26 -22.40 -2.67
CA GLY A 3 2.61 -21.89 -2.43
C GLY A 3 2.65 -20.62 -1.56
N GLY A 4 1.70 -20.44 -0.64
CA GLY A 4 1.67 -19.30 0.27
C GLY A 4 0.96 -18.04 -0.26
N THR A 5 0.69 -17.94 -1.57
CA THR A 5 0.07 -16.74 -2.17
C THR A 5 -1.41 -16.57 -1.87
N ARG A 6 -2.07 -17.64 -1.35
CA ARG A 6 -3.52 -17.70 -1.09
C ARG A 6 -4.40 -17.54 -2.35
N LEU A 7 -3.81 -17.64 -3.55
CA LEU A 7 -4.50 -17.51 -4.82
C LEU A 7 -4.63 -18.85 -5.57
N ARG A 8 -5.64 -18.95 -6.43
CA ARG A 8 -5.75 -20.02 -7.43
C ARG A 8 -4.67 -19.88 -8.51
N LEU A 9 -4.41 -20.94 -9.27
CA LEU A 9 -3.34 -20.96 -10.26
C LEU A 9 -3.52 -19.87 -11.33
N GLU A 10 -4.75 -19.67 -11.81
CA GLU A 10 -5.09 -18.71 -12.84
C GLU A 10 -4.79 -17.28 -12.38
N ALA A 11 -5.15 -16.96 -11.13
CA ALA A 11 -4.90 -15.64 -10.54
C ALA A 11 -3.40 -15.37 -10.30
N ARG A 12 -2.58 -16.41 -10.09
CA ARG A 12 -1.12 -16.26 -9.98
C ARG A 12 -0.45 -15.94 -11.33
N ASN A 13 -1.12 -16.27 -12.44
CA ASN A 13 -0.64 -16.00 -13.79
C ASN A 13 -1.24 -14.71 -14.38
N VAL A 14 -1.74 -13.81 -13.53
CA VAL A 14 -2.14 -12.45 -13.94
C VAL A 14 -0.92 -11.55 -13.77
N PHE A 15 -0.54 -10.89 -14.87
CA PHE A 15 0.61 -10.01 -14.95
C PHE A 15 0.18 -8.56 -15.14
N ILE A 16 0.89 -7.65 -14.49
CA ILE A 16 0.84 -6.22 -14.76
C ILE A 16 2.22 -5.87 -15.31
N ALA A 17 2.28 -5.45 -16.58
CA ALA A 17 3.50 -5.51 -17.39
C ALA A 17 4.09 -6.94 -17.34
N ASP A 18 5.28 -7.11 -16.78
CA ASP A 18 5.98 -8.40 -16.70
C ASP A 18 6.06 -8.95 -15.26
N THR A 19 5.30 -8.37 -14.32
CA THR A 19 5.33 -8.76 -12.90
C THR A 19 4.00 -9.36 -12.50
N THR A 20 4.03 -10.51 -11.82
CA THR A 20 2.82 -11.20 -11.36
C THR A 20 2.19 -10.47 -10.16
N LEU A 21 0.88 -10.63 -9.98
CA LEU A 21 0.19 -10.05 -8.82
C LEU A 21 0.80 -10.47 -7.45
N PRO A 22 1.14 -11.75 -7.21
CA PRO A 22 1.84 -12.16 -5.99
C PRO A 22 3.17 -11.44 -5.78
N GLU A 23 3.97 -11.25 -6.82
CA GLU A 23 5.26 -10.54 -6.69
C GLU A 23 5.05 -9.09 -6.28
N ILE A 24 4.06 -8.41 -6.87
CA ILE A 24 3.75 -7.00 -6.55
C ILE A 24 3.34 -6.82 -5.09
N VAL A 25 2.55 -7.75 -4.52
CA VAL A 25 2.10 -7.63 -3.11
C VAL A 25 3.19 -7.99 -2.10
N GLU A 26 4.23 -8.70 -2.52
CA GLU A 26 5.40 -9.01 -1.70
C GLU A 26 6.45 -7.89 -1.71
N LEU A 27 6.41 -6.97 -2.69
CA LEU A 27 7.24 -5.76 -2.71
C LEU A 27 7.01 -4.93 -1.45
N SER A 28 8.06 -4.23 -1.00
CA SER A 28 7.90 -3.18 0.00
C SER A 28 6.93 -2.11 -0.53
N ILE A 29 6.25 -1.40 0.35
CA ILE A 29 5.32 -0.34 -0.03
C ILE A 29 6.04 0.75 -0.85
N ALA A 30 7.31 1.05 -0.54
CA ALA A 30 8.13 1.94 -1.35
C ALA A 30 8.38 1.41 -2.76
N ASP A 31 8.74 0.13 -2.89
CA ASP A 31 9.01 -0.48 -4.18
C ASP A 31 7.72 -0.63 -5.01
N ALA A 32 6.61 -1.00 -4.37
CA ALA A 32 5.29 -1.07 -4.99
C ALA A 32 4.84 0.32 -5.48
N LEU A 33 5.05 1.38 -4.69
CA LEU A 33 4.76 2.75 -5.12
C LEU A 33 5.59 3.11 -6.36
N THR A 34 6.89 2.82 -6.34
CA THR A 34 7.79 3.07 -7.47
C THR A 34 7.35 2.29 -8.71
N PHE A 35 6.95 1.02 -8.54
CA PHE A 35 6.42 0.19 -9.61
C PHE A 35 5.20 0.84 -10.27
N PHE A 36 4.19 1.26 -9.50
CA PHE A 36 2.97 1.87 -10.06
C PHE A 36 3.18 3.29 -10.60
N GLN A 37 4.13 4.05 -10.07
CA GLN A 37 4.50 5.38 -10.61
C GLN A 37 5.24 5.28 -11.95
N THR A 38 6.04 4.24 -12.14
CA THR A 38 6.83 4.03 -13.37
C THR A 38 6.12 3.19 -14.41
N LEU A 39 5.03 2.49 -14.03
CA LEU A 39 4.21 1.69 -14.92
C LEU A 39 3.60 2.54 -16.04
N LYS A 40 3.97 2.23 -17.28
CA LYS A 40 3.38 2.86 -18.47
C LYS A 40 2.35 1.94 -19.07
N LEU A 41 1.10 2.41 -19.10
CA LEU A 41 0.01 1.79 -19.83
C LEU A 41 -0.32 2.67 -21.04
N GLU A 42 -0.67 2.05 -22.16
CA GLU A 42 -0.98 2.76 -23.40
C GLU A 42 -2.41 2.44 -23.90
N GLY A 43 -2.94 3.36 -24.70
CA GLY A 43 -4.25 3.22 -25.35
C GLY A 43 -5.41 3.04 -24.36
N GLN A 44 -6.31 2.12 -24.70
CA GLN A 44 -7.54 1.89 -23.92
C GLN A 44 -7.26 1.40 -22.50
N ARG A 45 -6.17 0.65 -22.29
CA ARG A 45 -5.77 0.17 -20.96
C ARG A 45 -5.44 1.32 -20.02
N ALA A 46 -4.73 2.33 -20.53
CA ALA A 46 -4.40 3.53 -19.76
C ALA A 46 -5.66 4.28 -19.31
N GLN A 47 -6.60 4.49 -20.24
CA GLN A 47 -7.85 5.20 -19.96
C GLN A 47 -8.73 4.49 -18.93
N ILE A 48 -8.82 3.15 -19.00
CA ILE A 48 -9.59 2.36 -18.03
C ILE A 48 -8.90 2.37 -16.66
N ALA A 49 -7.58 2.25 -16.65
CA ALA A 49 -6.80 2.13 -15.41
C ALA A 49 -6.55 3.48 -14.72
N GLU A 50 -6.70 4.62 -15.40
CA GLU A 50 -6.34 5.96 -14.90
C GLU A 50 -6.80 6.21 -13.46
N LYS A 51 -8.10 6.03 -13.19
CA LYS A 51 -8.67 6.27 -11.85
C LYS A 51 -8.15 5.27 -10.81
N VAL A 52 -7.97 4.01 -11.21
CA VAL A 52 -7.48 2.95 -10.32
C VAL A 52 -6.00 3.17 -9.98
N MET A 53 -5.19 3.53 -10.98
CA MET A 53 -3.78 3.86 -10.83
C MET A 53 -3.59 5.06 -9.90
N LYS A 54 -4.43 6.09 -10.04
CA LYS A 54 -4.42 7.23 -9.11
C LYS A 54 -4.69 6.78 -7.67
N GLU A 55 -5.77 6.02 -7.45
CA GLU A 55 -6.14 5.56 -6.11
C GLU A 55 -5.07 4.66 -5.47
N ILE A 56 -4.45 3.78 -6.26
CA ILE A 56 -3.35 2.92 -5.79
C ILE A 56 -2.16 3.78 -5.36
N ASN A 57 -1.72 4.71 -6.22
CA ASN A 57 -0.60 5.59 -5.93
C ASN A 57 -0.87 6.45 -4.69
N ASP A 58 -2.06 7.03 -4.56
CA ASP A 58 -2.43 7.86 -3.42
C ASP A 58 -2.40 7.05 -2.10
N ARG A 59 -2.96 5.84 -2.10
CA ARG A 59 -2.95 4.95 -0.91
C ARG A 59 -1.56 4.50 -0.51
N LEU A 60 -0.74 4.10 -1.48
CA LEU A 60 0.65 3.70 -1.22
C LEU A 60 1.45 4.90 -0.70
N GLN A 61 1.26 6.09 -1.29
CA GLN A 61 1.90 7.31 -0.82
C GLN A 61 1.51 7.66 0.63
N PHE A 62 0.24 7.50 1.02
CA PHE A 62 -0.16 7.72 2.41
C PHE A 62 0.55 6.78 3.38
N LEU A 63 0.72 5.50 3.02
CA LEU A 63 1.47 4.54 3.83
C LEU A 63 2.96 4.91 3.94
N VAL A 64 3.57 5.41 2.87
CA VAL A 64 4.94 5.95 2.90
C VAL A 64 5.03 7.17 3.83
N ASN A 65 4.08 8.10 3.72
CA ASN A 65 4.08 9.34 4.52
C ASN A 65 3.96 9.07 6.03
N VAL A 66 3.35 7.96 6.44
CA VAL A 66 3.29 7.53 7.85
C VAL A 66 4.43 6.57 8.24
N GLY A 67 5.49 6.49 7.45
CA GLY A 67 6.70 5.73 7.78
C GLY A 67 6.52 4.20 7.74
N LEU A 68 5.65 3.69 6.87
CA LEU A 68 5.43 2.24 6.69
C LEU A 68 6.01 1.70 5.39
N ASN A 69 6.91 2.44 4.77
CA ASN A 69 7.52 2.14 3.47
C ASN A 69 8.22 0.76 3.39
N TYR A 70 8.69 0.22 4.53
CA TYR A 70 9.40 -1.06 4.62
C TYR A 70 8.47 -2.29 4.72
N LEU A 71 7.17 -2.09 4.98
CA LEU A 71 6.20 -3.18 4.99
C LEU A 71 5.85 -3.61 3.57
N ASN A 72 5.33 -4.83 3.41
CA ASN A 72 4.71 -5.27 2.18
C ASN A 72 3.20 -5.48 2.37
N LEU A 73 2.45 -5.57 1.28
CA LEU A 73 0.99 -5.72 1.30
C LEU A 73 0.54 -7.13 1.72
N SER A 74 1.41 -8.13 1.59
CA SER A 74 1.15 -9.52 1.98
C SER A 74 1.29 -9.76 3.49
N ARG A 75 1.92 -8.85 4.24
CA ARG A 75 2.18 -9.03 5.68
C ARG A 75 0.88 -9.22 6.46
N SER A 76 0.87 -10.26 7.31
CA SER A 76 -0.28 -10.55 8.16
C SER A 76 -0.51 -9.42 9.17
N ALA A 77 -1.76 -8.96 9.26
CA ALA A 77 -2.18 -7.93 10.21
C ALA A 77 -1.90 -8.34 11.68
N GLU A 78 -1.93 -9.63 11.98
CA GLU A 78 -1.64 -10.18 13.31
C GLU A 78 -0.17 -10.00 13.74
N THR A 79 0.73 -9.74 12.80
CA THR A 79 2.18 -9.55 13.07
C THR A 79 2.60 -8.09 13.14
N LEU A 80 1.64 -7.17 13.06
CA LEU A 80 1.91 -5.74 13.18
C LEU A 80 2.01 -5.35 14.65
N SER A 81 2.99 -4.50 14.95
CA SER A 81 3.05 -3.77 16.21
C SER A 81 1.85 -2.83 16.35
N GLY A 82 1.54 -2.42 17.59
CA GLY A 82 0.48 -1.46 17.86
C GLY A 82 0.67 -0.14 17.09
N GLY A 83 1.91 0.36 17.04
CA GLY A 83 2.24 1.58 16.29
C GLY A 83 2.07 1.44 14.78
N GLU A 84 2.48 0.31 14.19
CA GLU A 84 2.23 0.04 12.75
C GLU A 84 0.73 -0.01 12.46
N ALA A 85 -0.06 -0.73 13.27
CA ALA A 85 -1.50 -0.83 13.10
C ALA A 85 -2.20 0.54 13.23
N GLN A 86 -1.77 1.37 14.17
CA GLN A 86 -2.29 2.73 14.35
C GLN A 86 -1.99 3.61 13.13
N ARG A 87 -0.76 3.55 12.60
CA ARG A 87 -0.36 4.32 11.41
C ARG A 87 -1.07 3.84 10.14
N ILE A 88 -1.31 2.54 9.96
CA ILE A 88 -2.16 2.02 8.87
C ILE A 88 -3.58 2.59 8.98
N ARG A 89 -4.15 2.61 10.19
CA ARG A 89 -5.47 3.18 10.42
C ARG A 89 -5.50 4.67 10.06
N LEU A 90 -4.50 5.44 10.50
CA LEU A 90 -4.36 6.85 10.16
C LEU A 90 -4.28 7.08 8.63
N ALA A 91 -3.40 6.36 7.94
CA ALA A 91 -3.27 6.45 6.48
C ALA A 91 -4.59 6.12 5.76
N SER A 92 -5.30 5.09 6.24
CA SER A 92 -6.61 4.70 5.69
C SER A 92 -7.68 5.78 5.89
N GLN A 93 -7.65 6.49 7.01
CA GLN A 93 -8.58 7.58 7.30
C GLN A 93 -8.30 8.82 6.45
N ILE A 94 -7.03 9.19 6.28
CA ILE A 94 -6.63 10.28 5.37
C ILE A 94 -7.07 9.97 3.94
N GLY A 95 -6.85 8.73 3.48
CA GLY A 95 -7.28 8.28 2.15
C GLY A 95 -8.79 8.18 1.95
N ALA A 96 -9.60 8.17 3.02
CA ALA A 96 -11.05 8.18 2.90
C ALA A 96 -11.61 9.57 2.51
N GLY A 97 -10.79 10.62 2.57
CA GLY A 97 -11.18 11.97 2.14
C GLY A 97 -12.32 12.57 2.94
N LEU A 98 -12.51 12.14 4.20
CA LEU A 98 -13.59 12.62 5.04
C LEU A 98 -13.35 14.08 5.44
N VAL A 99 -14.35 14.93 5.22
CA VAL A 99 -14.31 16.36 5.57
C VAL A 99 -15.21 16.60 6.78
N GLY A 100 -14.78 17.49 7.68
CA GLY A 100 -15.55 17.83 8.89
C GLY A 100 -15.46 16.79 10.00
N VAL A 101 -14.41 15.95 9.99
CA VAL A 101 -14.15 14.95 11.02
C VAL A 101 -13.04 15.41 11.94
N MET A 102 -13.22 15.19 13.25
CA MET A 102 -12.18 15.35 14.25
C MET A 102 -11.59 13.98 14.60
N TYR A 103 -10.33 13.78 14.27
CA TYR A 103 -9.58 12.58 14.65
C TYR A 103 -8.94 12.78 16.02
N VAL A 104 -9.28 11.94 16.99
CA VAL A 104 -8.60 11.89 18.29
C VAL A 104 -7.64 10.70 18.27
N LEU A 105 -6.35 11.00 18.42
CA LEU A 105 -5.26 10.03 18.37
C LEU A 105 -4.65 9.91 19.76
N ASP A 106 -4.50 8.68 20.25
CA ASP A 106 -3.81 8.41 21.50
C ASP A 106 -2.34 8.09 21.19
N GLU A 107 -1.42 8.95 21.66
CA GLU A 107 0.04 8.83 21.53
C GLU A 107 0.58 8.34 20.16
N PRO A 108 0.39 9.11 19.05
CA PRO A 108 0.72 8.66 17.69
C PRO A 108 2.23 8.52 17.41
N SER A 109 3.10 8.94 18.33
CA SER A 109 4.56 8.87 18.22
C SER A 109 5.16 7.53 18.64
N ILE A 110 4.40 6.63 19.28
CA ILE A 110 4.90 5.31 19.72
C ILE A 110 5.38 4.50 18.51
N GLY A 111 6.66 4.13 18.52
CA GLY A 111 7.28 3.30 17.48
C GLY A 111 7.60 4.04 16.18
N LEU A 112 7.73 5.37 16.21
CA LEU A 112 8.42 6.15 15.18
C LEU A 112 9.88 6.39 15.61
N HIS A 113 10.83 6.24 14.68
CA HIS A 113 12.23 6.58 14.95
C HIS A 113 12.35 8.11 15.02
N GLN A 114 13.21 8.66 15.89
CA GLN A 114 13.41 10.12 16.00
C GLN A 114 13.79 10.83 14.69
N ARG A 115 14.19 10.07 13.66
CA ARG A 115 14.60 10.56 12.34
C ARG A 115 13.42 10.82 11.38
N ASP A 116 12.23 10.32 11.73
CA ASP A 116 11.00 10.52 10.94
C ASP A 116 10.17 11.72 11.46
N ASN A 117 10.66 12.41 12.49
CA ASN A 117 10.03 13.59 13.12
C ASN A 117 10.83 14.91 12.89
N GLU A 118 11.91 14.88 12.11
CA GLU A 118 12.65 16.07 11.63
C GLU A 118 12.31 16.36 10.17
#